data_AF-A0A3B9Y4Q8-F1
#
_entry.id   AF-A0A3B9Y4Q8-F1
#
_cell.length_a   1.000
_cell.length_b   1.000
_cell.length_c   1.000
_cell.angle_alpha   90.00
_cell.angle_beta   90.00
_cell.angle_gamma   90.00
#
_symmetry.space_group_name_H-M   'P 1'
#
loop_
_entity.id
_entity.type
_entity.pdbx_description
1 polymer ?
#
loop_
_entity_poly.entity_id
_entity_poly.type
_entity_poly.pdbx_seq_one_letter_code
_entity_poly.pdbx_strand_id
1 'polypeptide(L)'
;MDPWMVFGIAFAIVMLIICIAISSSAVSKANKSEKVRQENENIRRDFFKREGMPVNAKVMNVVLHEDCRQYEVFASWRSRETGRIYEFHEIYMFPRDADQGFNPQIGRGDIITVWAILDQPSNFIEKNW
;
A
#
# COMPACT_ATOMS: atom_id res chain seq x y z
N MET A 1 54.73 15.96 -39.03
CA MET A 1 53.66 15.10 -38.46
C MET A 1 53.06 14.31 -39.61
N ASP A 2 52.95 12.99 -39.48
CA ASP A 2 52.37 12.12 -40.51
C ASP A 2 50.87 12.42 -40.64
N PRO A 3 50.34 12.74 -41.84
CA PRO A 3 48.92 13.04 -42.04
C PRO A 3 47.99 11.96 -41.47
N TRP A 4 48.37 10.68 -41.59
CA TRP A 4 47.57 9.56 -41.11
C TRP A 4 47.46 9.50 -39.58
N MET A 5 48.51 9.93 -38.88
CA MET A 5 48.51 10.04 -37.42
C MET A 5 47.58 11.16 -36.93
N VAL A 6 47.52 12.28 -37.66
CA VAL A 6 46.60 13.39 -37.35
C VAL A 6 45.14 12.96 -37.56
N PHE A 7 44.84 12.23 -38.65
CA PHE A 7 43.51 11.65 -38.88
C PHE A 7 43.11 10.65 -37.79
N GLY A 8 44.03 9.77 -37.38
CA GLY A 8 43.78 8.81 -36.31
C GLY A 8 43.43 9.47 -34.97
N ILE A 9 44.17 10.53 -34.61
CA ILE A 9 43.92 11.31 -33.38
C ILE A 9 42.56 12.02 -33.46
N ALA A 10 42.25 12.68 -34.59
CA ALA A 10 40.98 13.37 -34.77
C ALA A 10 39.78 12.41 -34.67
N PHE A 11 39.86 11.24 -35.31
CA PHE A 11 38.81 10.23 -35.24
C PHE A 11 38.61 9.68 -33.82
N ALA A 12 39.70 9.42 -33.09
CA ALA A 12 39.64 8.95 -31.71
C ALA A 12 38.94 9.97 -30.78
N ILE A 13 39.22 11.26 -30.96
CA ILE A 13 38.58 12.34 -30.19
C ILE A 13 37.07 12.39 -30.47
N VAL A 14 36.66 12.29 -31.74
CA VAL A 14 35.23 12.29 -32.13
C VAL A 14 34.50 11.09 -31.52
N MET A 15 35.09 9.89 -31.60
CA MET A 15 34.51 8.68 -30.98
C MET A 15 34.40 8.80 -29.46
N LEU A 16 35.40 9.39 -28.79
CA LEU A 16 35.37 9.62 -27.35
C LEU A 16 34.22 10.57 -26.95
N ILE A 17 34.01 11.65 -27.70
CA ILE A 17 32.91 12.61 -27.46
C ILE A 17 31.55 11.92 -27.62
N ILE A 18 31.38 11.09 -28.65
CA ILE A 18 30.14 10.34 -28.88
C ILE A 18 29.87 9.38 -27.72
N CYS A 19 30.89 8.64 -27.25
CA CYS A 19 30.76 7.74 -26.12
C CYS A 19 30.32 8.47 -24.84
N ILE A 20 30.94 9.62 -24.53
CA ILE A 20 30.58 10.43 -23.35
C ILE A 20 29.14 10.96 -23.46
N ALA A 21 28.71 11.39 -24.65
CA ALA A 21 27.34 11.85 -24.90
C ALA A 21 26.31 10.73 -24.70
N ILE A 22 26.60 9.51 -25.17
CA ILE A 22 25.70 8.36 -24.99
C ILE A 22 25.61 8.00 -23.50
N SER A 23 26.74 7.88 -22.81
CA SER A 23 26.77 7.54 -21.37
C SER A 23 26.04 8.58 -20.51
N SER A 24 26.23 9.88 -20.77
CA SER A 24 25.54 10.95 -20.04
C SER A 24 24.02 10.94 -20.30
N SER A 25 23.59 10.66 -21.53
CA SER A 25 22.17 10.53 -21.85
C SER A 25 21.50 9.34 -21.13
N ALA A 26 22.21 8.21 -21.00
CA ALA A 26 21.73 7.03 -20.29
C ALA A 26 21.56 7.30 -18.79
N VAL A 27 22.54 7.98 -18.18
CA VAL A 27 22.49 8.38 -16.75
C VAL A 27 21.35 9.37 -16.51
N SER A 28 21.15 10.34 -17.40
CA SER A 28 20.05 11.30 -17.28
C SER A 28 18.67 10.62 -17.32
N LYS A 29 18.48 9.65 -18.21
CA LYS A 29 17.23 8.87 -18.28
C LYS A 29 17.00 8.04 -17.01
N ALA A 30 18.04 7.38 -16.50
CA ALA A 30 17.95 6.61 -15.25
C ALA A 30 17.61 7.50 -14.05
N ASN A 31 18.22 8.69 -13.95
CA ASN A 31 17.92 9.65 -12.90
C ASN A 31 16.48 10.17 -13.00
N LYS A 32 15.96 10.37 -14.23
CA LYS A 32 14.59 10.82 -14.46
C LYS A 32 13.58 9.74 -14.10
N SER A 33 13.83 8.48 -14.45
CA SER A 33 12.96 7.36 -14.07
C SER A 33 12.95 7.14 -12.56
N GLU A 34 14.10 7.28 -11.89
CA GLU A 34 14.19 7.12 -10.44
C GLU A 34 13.44 8.23 -9.69
N LYS A 35 13.51 9.48 -10.17
CA LYS A 35 12.71 10.58 -9.62
C LYS A 35 11.21 10.33 -9.71
N VAL A 36 10.72 9.87 -10.88
CA VAL A 36 9.30 9.55 -11.06
C VAL A 36 8.88 8.38 -10.16
N ARG A 37 9.74 7.37 -10.00
CA ARG A 37 9.50 6.25 -9.08
C ARG A 37 9.37 6.73 -7.64
N GLN A 38 10.29 7.56 -7.18
CA GLN A 38 10.26 8.13 -5.83
C GLN A 38 9.03 9.02 -5.59
N GLU A 39 8.63 9.83 -6.57
CA GLU A 39 7.43 10.67 -6.48
C GLU A 39 6.16 9.84 -6.34
N ASN A 40 6.02 8.78 -7.15
CA ASN A 40 4.90 7.84 -7.02
C ASN A 40 4.87 7.11 -5.68
N GLU A 41 6.03 6.70 -5.15
CA GLU A 41 6.13 6.09 -3.83
C GLU A 41 5.75 7.08 -2.71
N ASN A 42 6.08 8.36 -2.85
CA ASN A 42 5.69 9.39 -1.90
C ASN A 42 4.19 9.65 -1.92
N ILE A 43 3.58 9.80 -3.10
CA ILE A 43 2.12 9.95 -3.24
C ILE A 43 1.39 8.75 -2.63
N ARG A 44 1.87 7.54 -2.92
CA ARG A 44 1.29 6.30 -2.37
C ARG A 44 1.40 6.24 -0.84
N ARG A 45 2.53 6.65 -0.27
CA ARG A 45 2.70 6.74 1.19
C ARG A 45 1.78 7.79 1.80
N ASP A 46 1.64 8.94 1.17
CA ASP A 46 0.73 10.00 1.61
C ASP A 46 -0.73 9.55 1.59
N PHE A 47 -1.14 8.82 0.56
CA PHE A 47 -2.46 8.20 0.47
C PHE A 47 -2.69 7.22 1.64
N PHE A 48 -1.75 6.31 1.89
CA PHE A 48 -1.87 5.36 3.01
C PHE A 48 -1.90 6.02 4.38
N LYS A 49 -1.21 7.16 4.55
CA LYS A 49 -1.27 7.93 5.80
C LYS A 49 -2.63 8.56 6.06
N ARG A 50 -3.33 9.01 5.00
CA ARG A 50 -4.61 9.73 5.13
C ARG A 50 -5.80 8.80 5.14
N GLU A 51 -5.81 7.79 4.27
CA GLU A 51 -6.98 6.94 4.03
C GLU A 51 -6.81 5.51 4.58
N GLY A 52 -5.60 5.17 5.05
CA GLY A 52 -5.25 3.81 5.46
C GLY A 52 -4.94 2.90 4.27
N MET A 53 -4.63 1.63 4.56
CA MET A 53 -4.44 0.60 3.55
C MET A 53 -5.51 -0.49 3.68
N PRO A 54 -6.00 -1.06 2.57
CA PRO A 54 -6.89 -2.21 2.63
C PRO A 54 -6.12 -3.44 3.10
N VAL A 55 -6.63 -4.10 4.13
CA VAL A 55 -6.09 -5.34 4.69
C VAL A 55 -7.14 -6.43 4.72
N ASN A 56 -6.71 -7.66 4.46
CA ASN A 56 -7.57 -8.83 4.59
C ASN A 56 -7.57 -9.27 6.05
N ALA A 57 -8.71 -9.12 6.72
CA ALA A 57 -8.94 -9.57 8.09
C ALA A 57 -9.83 -10.81 8.09
N LYS A 58 -9.52 -11.75 8.98
CA LYS A 58 -10.32 -12.96 9.19
C LYS A 58 -11.35 -12.68 10.27
N VAL A 59 -12.62 -12.95 9.96
CA VAL A 59 -13.72 -12.80 10.92
C VAL A 59 -13.60 -13.89 11.98
N MET A 60 -13.44 -13.47 13.22
CA MET A 60 -13.25 -14.32 14.40
C MET A 60 -14.57 -14.66 15.05
N ASN A 61 -15.49 -13.69 15.09
CA ASN A 61 -16.81 -13.85 15.67
C ASN A 61 -17.82 -12.87 15.05
N VAL A 62 -19.09 -13.25 15.09
CA VAL A 62 -20.23 -12.40 14.70
C VAL A 62 -21.29 -12.56 15.76
N VAL A 63 -21.72 -11.45 16.37
CA VAL A 63 -22.72 -11.45 17.44
C VAL A 63 -23.99 -10.80 16.93
N LEU A 64 -25.09 -11.54 16.95
CA LEU A 64 -26.39 -11.07 16.49
C LEU A 64 -27.18 -10.47 17.66
N HIS A 65 -27.66 -9.24 17.49
CA HIS A 65 -28.53 -8.54 18.44
C HIS A 65 -29.88 -8.26 17.77
N GLU A 66 -30.80 -9.23 17.85
CA GLU A 66 -32.12 -9.15 17.24
C GLU A 66 -33.00 -8.05 17.84
N ASP A 67 -32.82 -7.78 19.14
CA ASP A 67 -33.51 -6.74 19.90
C ASP A 67 -33.20 -5.33 19.38
N CYS A 68 -31.93 -5.07 19.10
CA CYS A 68 -31.43 -3.78 18.61
C CYS A 68 -31.32 -3.72 17.08
N ARG A 69 -31.73 -4.79 16.38
CA ARG A 69 -31.61 -4.94 14.92
C ARG A 69 -30.20 -4.67 14.39
N GLN A 70 -29.19 -5.21 15.06
CA GLN A 70 -27.79 -5.01 14.69
C GLN A 70 -26.99 -6.32 14.82
N TYR A 71 -25.84 -6.37 14.17
CA TYR A 71 -24.85 -7.40 14.40
C TYR A 71 -23.45 -6.81 14.49
N GLU A 72 -22.66 -7.37 15.39
CA GLU A 72 -21.28 -6.97 15.60
C GLU A 72 -20.34 -7.95 14.90
N VAL A 73 -19.37 -7.44 14.17
CA VAL A 73 -18.35 -8.23 13.48
C VAL A 73 -17.01 -7.97 14.14
N PHE A 74 -16.40 -9.05 14.61
CA PHE A 74 -15.05 -9.04 15.16
C PHE A 74 -14.12 -9.75 14.17
N ALA A 75 -13.13 -9.05 13.65
CA ALA A 75 -12.15 -9.60 12.73
C ALA A 75 -10.72 -9.31 13.21
N SER A 76 -9.75 -10.11 12.78
CA SER A 76 -8.35 -9.87 13.09
C SER A 76 -7.44 -10.16 11.90
N TRP A 77 -6.31 -9.47 11.86
CA TRP A 77 -5.27 -9.72 10.86
C TRP A 77 -3.90 -9.64 11.50
N ARG A 78 -2.93 -10.31 10.89
CA ARG A 78 -1.53 -10.22 11.29
C ARG A 78 -0.79 -9.32 10.31
N SER A 79 -0.19 -8.24 10.80
CA SER A 79 0.67 -7.40 9.98
C SER A 79 1.88 -8.19 9.51
N ARG A 80 2.17 -8.11 8.21
CA ARG A 80 3.39 -8.69 7.64
C ARG A 80 4.64 -7.91 8.03
N GLU A 81 4.50 -6.61 8.29
CA GLU A 81 5.62 -5.72 8.59
C GLU A 81 6.06 -5.85 10.04
N THR A 82 5.11 -5.86 10.98
CA THR A 82 5.40 -5.87 12.42
C THR A 82 5.19 -7.22 13.08
N GLY A 83 4.55 -8.18 12.38
CA GLY A 83 4.18 -9.48 12.93
C GLY A 83 3.07 -9.43 13.99
N ARG A 84 2.58 -8.22 14.35
CA ARG A 84 1.54 -8.00 15.37
C ARG A 84 0.17 -8.38 14.84
N ILE A 85 -0.68 -8.85 15.75
CA ILE A 85 -2.10 -9.10 15.47
C ILE A 85 -2.85 -7.81 15.80
N TYR A 86 -3.70 -7.39 14.88
CA TYR A 86 -4.60 -6.27 15.04
C TYR A 86 -6.03 -6.77 14.96
N GLU A 87 -6.91 -6.07 15.66
CA GLU A 87 -8.32 -6.41 15.78
C GLU A 87 -9.17 -5.30 15.18
N PHE A 88 -10.29 -5.70 14.61
CA PHE A 88 -11.29 -4.86 13.99
C PHE A 88 -12.64 -5.21 14.61
N HIS A 89 -13.37 -4.17 15.01
CA HIS A 89 -14.72 -4.27 15.54
C HIS A 89 -15.60 -3.24 14.83
N GLU A 90 -16.67 -3.70 14.23
CA GLU A 90 -17.66 -2.84 13.59
C GLU A 90 -19.07 -3.37 13.84
N ILE A 91 -20.01 -2.43 13.98
CA ILE A 91 -21.43 -2.70 14.23
C ILE A 91 -22.20 -2.37 12.94
N TYR A 92 -22.95 -3.35 12.46
CA TYR A 92 -23.80 -3.22 11.28
C TYR A 92 -25.27 -3.27 11.67
N MET A 93 -26.08 -2.40 11.06
CA MET A 93 -27.53 -2.41 11.25
C MET A 93 -28.22 -3.33 10.24
N PHE A 94 -29.31 -3.97 10.65
CA PHE A 94 -30.13 -4.72 9.72
C PHE A 94 -30.86 -3.78 8.74
N PRO A 95 -31.14 -4.24 7.52
CA PRO A 95 -32.10 -3.59 6.65
C PRO A 95 -33.44 -3.41 7.39
N ARG A 96 -34.12 -2.29 7.16
CA ARG A 96 -35.36 -1.94 7.86
C ARG A 96 -36.46 -3.01 7.69
N ASP A 97 -36.41 -3.73 6.56
CA ASP A 97 -37.37 -4.74 6.12
C ASP A 97 -36.87 -6.18 6.36
N ALA A 98 -35.82 -6.36 7.17
CA ALA A 98 -35.32 -7.69 7.50
C ALA A 98 -36.35 -8.48 8.32
N ASP A 99 -36.71 -9.66 7.83
CA ASP A 99 -37.61 -10.60 8.50
C ASP A 99 -37.00 -11.18 9.79
N GLN A 100 -37.84 -11.79 10.63
CA GLN A 100 -37.37 -12.61 11.76
C GLN A 100 -36.49 -13.75 11.26
N GLY A 101 -35.30 -13.91 11.86
CA GLY A 101 -34.29 -14.87 11.41
C GLY A 101 -33.29 -14.33 10.40
N PHE A 102 -33.04 -13.01 10.41
CA PHE A 102 -31.99 -12.39 9.59
C PHE A 102 -30.63 -13.06 9.82
N ASN A 103 -30.02 -13.52 8.72
CA ASN A 103 -28.68 -14.08 8.73
C ASN A 103 -27.68 -13.02 8.25
N PRO A 104 -26.69 -12.61 9.06
CA PRO A 104 -25.63 -11.71 8.62
C PRO A 104 -24.97 -12.20 7.34
N GLN A 105 -24.69 -11.29 6.40
CA GLN A 105 -23.94 -11.64 5.19
C GLN A 105 -22.47 -12.00 5.48
N ILE A 106 -21.97 -11.53 6.62
CA ILE A 106 -20.62 -11.79 7.10
C ILE A 106 -20.70 -12.87 8.18
N GLY A 107 -20.04 -13.99 7.94
CA GLY A 107 -19.97 -15.14 8.83
C GLY A 107 -18.62 -15.31 9.50
N ARG A 108 -18.59 -16.13 10.55
CA ARG A 108 -17.34 -16.53 11.20
C ARG A 108 -16.47 -17.32 10.23
N GLY A 109 -15.20 -16.92 10.12
CA GLY A 109 -14.21 -17.54 9.23
C GLY A 109 -14.07 -16.85 7.88
N ASP A 110 -14.98 -15.94 7.53
CA ASP A 110 -14.90 -15.16 6.29
C ASP A 110 -13.68 -14.24 6.29
N ILE A 111 -13.25 -13.86 5.09
CA ILE A 111 -12.19 -12.88 4.89
C ILE A 111 -12.84 -11.60 4.38
N ILE A 112 -12.70 -10.52 5.15
CA ILE A 112 -13.22 -9.19 4.83
C ILE A 112 -12.06 -8.22 4.57
N THR A 113 -12.32 -7.20 3.76
CA THR A 113 -11.37 -6.10 3.54
C THR A 113 -11.66 -4.98 4.55
N VAL A 114 -10.67 -4.65 5.38
CA VAL A 114 -10.72 -3.57 6.37
C VAL A 114 -9.74 -2.48 5.95
N TRP A 115 -10.08 -1.22 6.13
CA TRP A 115 -9.16 -0.10 5.90
C TRP A 115 -8.44 0.25 7.21
N ALA A 116 -7.14 -0.02 7.26
CA ALA A 116 -6.32 0.16 8.46
C ALA A 116 -5.32 1.32 8.30
N ILE A 117 -5.33 2.27 9.24
CA ILE A 117 -4.30 3.31 9.34
C ILE A 117 -3.17 2.78 10.23
N LEU A 118 -2.06 2.37 9.62
CA LEU A 118 -0.92 1.74 10.31
C LEU A 118 -0.16 2.69 11.27
N ASP A 119 -0.40 4.01 11.16
CA ASP A 119 0.30 5.05 11.93
C ASP A 119 -0.29 5.31 13.32
N GLN A 120 -1.31 4.57 13.78
CA GLN A 120 -1.78 4.73 15.16
C GLN A 120 -0.83 4.01 16.13
N PRO A 121 -0.11 4.75 17.00
CA PRO A 121 0.74 4.13 18.01
C PRO A 121 -0.11 3.24 18.92
N SER A 122 0.45 2.10 19.32
CA SER A 122 -0.19 1.09 20.19
C SER A 122 -0.81 1.65 21.47
N ASN A 123 -0.38 2.84 21.89
CA ASN A 123 -0.86 3.55 23.08
C ASN A 123 -2.29 4.12 22.93
N PHE A 124 -2.89 4.08 21.73
CA PHE A 124 -4.27 4.55 21.51
C PHE A 124 -5.32 3.45 21.78
N ILE A 125 -4.94 2.17 21.68
CA ILE A 125 -5.84 1.04 21.89
C ILE A 125 -6.13 0.82 23.40
N GLU A 126 -5.23 1.26 24.28
CA GLU A 126 -5.38 1.06 25.74
C GLU A 126 -6.34 2.04 26.44
N LYS A 127 -6.93 3.03 25.76
CA LYS A 127 -7.71 4.09 26.46
C LYS A 127 -9.22 4.10 26.24
N ASN A 128 -9.78 3.21 25.44
CA ASN A 128 -11.23 3.16 25.19
C ASN A 128 -11.82 1.77 25.50
N TRP A 129 -11.45 1.21 26.65
CA TRP A 129 -12.19 0.11 27.29
C TRP A 129 -12.77 0.60 28.60
#